data_AF-A0A8H3IXE6-F1
#
_entry.id   AF-A0A8H3IXE6-F1
#
_cell.length_a   1.000
_cell.length_b   1.000
_cell.length_c   1.000
_cell.angle_alpha   90.00
_cell.angle_beta   90.00
_cell.angle_gamma   90.00
#
_symmetry.space_group_name_H-M   'P 1'
#
loop_
_entity.id
_entity.type
_entity.pdbx_description
1 polymer ?
#
loop_
_entity_poly.entity_id
_entity_poly.type
_entity_poly.pdbx_seq_one_letter_code
_entity_poly.pdbx_strand_id
1 'polypeptide(L)'
;MLWYNPTLDQDMPRWVYASWAIGLFLYQTFDAVDGTQARRTRQSGPLGELFDHGVDACNTVLEVLLFAAATNLGQSWNTILTLFGATLTFYVQTWDEYYTQTLTLGIISGPVEGILTLCIVYAFTAVKGGGSFWQQSMLQTMGIKEHSIIPDYIHDLRFNEWFMVYGGFVLVFNTLQSTLNVMKARREQGKDVYAPLFGLLPYFVTWIFVPLYLYLQPVILHYHLIPFTFYVGLINAYSVGLIIIAHLTKSPTFPMYNVLTVPLGLAVADSMGPIIGLWPSVLGFGTYQIAFVFLCMGLAIGVYGSFVYDIITTICDYLDIWCLTIKYPYNEKDELKKSK
;
A
#
# COMPACT_ATOMS: atom_id res chain seq x y z
N MET A 1 -5.02 -11.66 -13.78
CA MET A 1 -3.63 -11.89 -13.34
C MET A 1 -3.42 -13.36 -12.96
N LEU A 2 -3.98 -13.84 -11.84
CA LEU A 2 -3.70 -15.19 -11.30
C LEU A 2 -3.96 -16.37 -12.25
N TRP A 3 -4.90 -16.24 -13.19
CA TRP A 3 -5.15 -17.26 -14.21
C TRP A 3 -4.00 -17.42 -15.22
N TYR A 4 -3.36 -16.31 -15.61
CA TYR A 4 -2.32 -16.31 -16.65
C TYR A 4 -0.90 -16.27 -16.09
N ASN A 5 -0.69 -15.61 -14.95
CA ASN A 5 0.63 -15.42 -14.35
C ASN A 5 0.56 -15.59 -12.82
N PRO A 6 0.35 -16.82 -12.31
CA PRO A 6 0.29 -17.09 -10.87
C PRO A 6 1.64 -16.94 -10.15
N THR A 7 2.75 -16.88 -10.91
CA THR A 7 4.12 -16.78 -10.39
C THR A 7 4.72 -15.38 -10.49
N LEU A 8 3.97 -14.41 -11.06
CA LEU A 8 4.36 -13.02 -11.28
C LEU A 8 5.58 -12.82 -12.21
N ASP A 9 5.98 -13.82 -12.99
CA ASP A 9 7.17 -13.83 -13.85
C ASP A 9 6.90 -14.27 -15.30
N GLN A 10 5.63 -14.47 -15.67
CA GLN A 10 5.20 -14.90 -17.01
C GLN A 10 4.50 -13.79 -17.81
N ASP A 11 4.74 -13.79 -19.11
CA ASP A 11 4.03 -12.91 -20.04
C ASP A 11 2.56 -13.31 -20.18
N MET A 12 1.69 -12.31 -20.26
CA MET A 12 0.24 -12.49 -20.40
C MET A 12 -0.25 -11.95 -21.75
N PRO A 13 -1.45 -12.34 -22.21
CA PRO A 13 -2.05 -11.74 -23.39
C PRO A 13 -2.16 -10.22 -23.28
N ARG A 14 -1.86 -9.51 -24.39
CA ARG A 14 -1.82 -8.04 -24.45
C ARG A 14 -3.05 -7.33 -23.86
N TRP A 15 -4.24 -7.90 -24.07
CA TRP A 15 -5.49 -7.34 -23.59
C TRP A 15 -5.57 -7.29 -22.05
N VAL A 16 -4.85 -8.17 -21.35
CA VAL A 16 -4.79 -8.21 -19.88
C VAL A 16 -4.09 -6.96 -19.36
N TYR A 17 -2.94 -6.59 -19.93
CA TYR A 17 -2.26 -5.35 -19.55
C TYR A 17 -3.05 -4.10 -19.98
N ALA A 18 -3.69 -4.14 -21.15
CA ALA A 18 -4.53 -3.04 -21.61
C ALA A 18 -5.74 -2.80 -20.69
N SER A 19 -6.37 -3.86 -20.18
CA SER A 19 -7.48 -3.72 -19.25
C SER A 19 -7.04 -3.16 -17.90
N TRP A 20 -5.83 -3.45 -17.44
CA TRP A 20 -5.27 -2.85 -16.23
C TRP A 20 -4.97 -1.36 -16.41
N ALA A 21 -4.40 -0.96 -17.55
CA ALA A 21 -4.16 0.44 -17.86
C ALA A 21 -5.48 1.25 -17.87
N ILE A 22 -6.51 0.72 -18.55
CA ILE A 22 -7.83 1.37 -18.61
C ILE A 22 -8.49 1.35 -17.22
N GLY A 23 -8.47 0.21 -16.54
CA GLY A 23 -9.10 0.03 -15.23
C GLY A 23 -8.50 0.96 -14.17
N LEU A 24 -7.18 1.06 -14.10
CA LEU A 24 -6.49 1.93 -13.16
C LEU A 24 -6.72 3.41 -13.48
N PHE A 25 -6.72 3.79 -14.77
CA PHE A 25 -7.05 5.15 -15.18
C PHE A 25 -8.49 5.52 -14.81
N LEU A 26 -9.45 4.60 -14.99
CA LEU A 26 -10.84 4.81 -14.56
C LEU A 26 -10.94 4.90 -13.04
N TYR A 27 -10.23 4.03 -12.30
CA TYR A 27 -10.21 4.04 -10.84
C TYR A 27 -9.78 5.40 -10.30
N GLN A 28 -8.58 5.89 -10.64
CA GLN A 28 -8.12 7.20 -10.15
C GLN A 28 -8.98 8.37 -10.61
N THR A 29 -9.66 8.24 -11.77
CA THR A 29 -10.55 9.28 -12.26
C THR A 29 -11.84 9.33 -11.43
N PHE A 30 -12.41 8.17 -11.09
CA PHE A 30 -13.61 8.11 -10.28
C PHE A 30 -13.35 8.51 -8.84
N ASP A 31 -12.20 8.08 -8.31
CA ASP A 31 -11.68 8.50 -7.02
C ASP A 31 -11.57 10.04 -6.92
N ALA A 32 -10.81 10.67 -7.82
CA ALA A 32 -10.66 12.14 -7.82
C ALA A 32 -11.98 12.94 -8.00
N VAL A 33 -13.02 12.32 -8.55
CA VAL A 33 -14.32 12.98 -8.79
C VAL A 33 -15.24 12.91 -7.56
N ASP A 34 -15.05 11.95 -6.65
CA ASP A 34 -15.98 11.68 -5.56
C ASP A 34 -16.09 12.87 -4.57
N GLY A 35 -14.97 13.50 -4.21
CA GLY A 35 -14.91 14.64 -3.31
C GLY A 35 -15.49 15.90 -3.95
N THR A 36 -15.31 16.05 -5.26
CA THR A 36 -15.96 17.13 -6.03
C THR A 36 -17.46 16.94 -6.05
N GLN A 37 -17.93 15.71 -6.24
CA GLN A 37 -19.35 15.39 -6.17
C GLN A 37 -19.91 15.59 -4.75
N ALA A 38 -19.20 15.17 -3.71
CA ALA A 38 -19.59 15.36 -2.31
C ALA A 38 -19.71 16.85 -1.95
N ARG A 39 -18.77 17.69 -2.40
CA ARG A 39 -18.87 19.15 -2.24
C ARG A 39 -20.08 19.72 -2.97
N ARG A 40 -20.33 19.28 -4.21
CA ARG A 40 -21.48 19.72 -5.02
C ARG A 40 -22.82 19.39 -4.37
N THR A 41 -22.94 18.21 -3.76
CA THR A 41 -24.17 17.75 -3.10
C THR A 41 -24.25 18.14 -1.62
N ARG A 42 -23.25 18.86 -1.10
CA ARG A 42 -23.10 19.24 0.31
C ARG A 42 -23.10 18.04 1.27
N GLN A 43 -22.46 16.96 0.85
CA GLN A 43 -22.33 15.69 1.59
C GLN A 43 -20.88 15.40 2.01
N SER A 44 -19.99 16.40 1.99
CA SER A 44 -18.63 16.24 2.50
C SER A 44 -18.66 15.90 3.99
N GLY A 45 -17.89 14.89 4.41
CA GLY A 45 -17.85 14.45 5.79
C GLY A 45 -16.78 13.38 6.04
N PRO A 46 -16.55 13.01 7.31
CA PRO A 46 -15.48 12.10 7.72
C PRO A 46 -15.65 10.68 7.16
N LEU A 47 -16.89 10.25 6.87
CA LEU A 47 -17.13 8.95 6.24
C LEU A 47 -16.51 8.88 4.84
N GLY A 48 -16.58 9.97 4.07
CA GLY A 48 -16.04 10.02 2.71
C GLY A 48 -14.53 9.86 2.71
N GLU A 49 -13.82 10.65 3.54
CA GLU A 49 -12.37 10.57 3.70
C GLU A 49 -11.91 9.19 4.19
N LEU A 50 -12.63 8.59 5.15
CA LEU A 50 -12.33 7.23 5.61
C LEU A 50 -12.51 6.19 4.49
N PHE A 51 -13.56 6.32 3.69
CA PHE A 51 -13.88 5.36 2.64
C PHE A 51 -12.84 5.44 1.50
N ASP A 52 -12.54 6.65 1.04
CA ASP A 52 -11.51 6.96 0.05
C ASP A 52 -10.15 6.34 0.47
N HIS A 53 -9.59 6.83 1.57
CA HIS A 53 -8.29 6.37 2.04
C HIS A 53 -8.28 4.87 2.42
N GLY A 54 -9.40 4.34 2.93
CA GLY A 54 -9.53 2.94 3.31
C GLY A 54 -9.53 1.98 2.10
N VAL A 55 -10.15 2.39 0.99
CA VAL A 55 -10.12 1.63 -0.27
C VAL A 55 -8.73 1.71 -0.90
N ASP A 56 -8.11 2.89 -0.88
CA ASP A 56 -6.73 3.10 -1.36
C ASP A 56 -5.71 2.24 -0.61
N ALA A 57 -5.90 2.06 0.70
CA ALA A 57 -5.08 1.18 1.53
C ALA A 57 -5.07 -0.26 1.02
N CYS A 58 -6.24 -0.78 0.64
CA CYS A 58 -6.40 -2.12 0.08
C CYS A 58 -5.85 -2.20 -1.34
N ASN A 59 -6.14 -1.20 -2.17
CA ASN A 59 -5.74 -1.17 -3.57
C ASN A 59 -4.23 -1.07 -3.75
N THR A 60 -3.52 -0.46 -2.80
CA THR A 60 -2.04 -0.44 -2.77
C THR A 60 -1.45 -1.84 -2.97
N VAL A 61 -2.02 -2.86 -2.34
CA VAL A 61 -1.51 -4.24 -2.40
C VAL A 61 -1.82 -4.90 -3.73
N LEU A 62 -3.02 -4.65 -4.25
CA LEU A 62 -3.43 -5.12 -5.56
C LEU A 62 -2.53 -4.54 -6.66
N GLU A 63 -2.26 -3.23 -6.59
CA GLU A 63 -1.39 -2.55 -7.55
C GLU A 63 0.05 -3.04 -7.47
N VAL A 64 0.59 -3.33 -6.28
CA VAL A 64 1.92 -3.97 -6.16
C VAL A 64 1.96 -5.31 -6.89
N LEU A 65 0.92 -6.14 -6.75
CA LEU A 65 0.87 -7.44 -7.43
C LEU A 65 0.69 -7.29 -8.95
N LEU A 66 -0.12 -6.33 -9.41
CA LEU A 66 -0.28 -6.05 -10.84
C LEU A 66 1.01 -5.50 -11.44
N PHE A 67 1.70 -4.59 -10.77
CA PHE A 67 2.99 -4.06 -11.19
C PHE A 67 4.06 -5.16 -11.24
N ALA A 68 4.14 -6.00 -10.20
CA ALA A 68 5.05 -7.14 -10.18
C ALA A 68 4.80 -8.09 -11.37
N ALA A 69 3.53 -8.40 -11.66
CA ALA A 69 3.16 -9.24 -12.80
C ALA A 69 3.38 -8.55 -14.17
N ALA A 70 3.24 -7.23 -14.25
CA ALA A 70 3.46 -6.46 -15.46
C ALA A 70 4.95 -6.30 -15.81
N THR A 71 5.82 -6.35 -14.82
CA THR A 71 7.27 -6.18 -14.97
C THR A 71 8.08 -7.47 -14.74
N ASN A 72 7.38 -8.60 -14.60
CA ASN A 72 7.94 -9.93 -14.33
C ASN A 72 8.89 -9.95 -13.11
N LEU A 73 8.53 -9.31 -11.99
CA LEU A 73 9.34 -9.35 -10.76
C LEU A 73 9.38 -10.74 -10.12
N GLY A 74 8.36 -11.56 -10.38
CA GLY A 74 8.25 -12.90 -9.82
C GLY A 74 7.88 -12.94 -8.35
N GLN A 75 7.73 -14.15 -7.81
CA GLN A 75 7.70 -14.39 -6.37
C GLN A 75 9.12 -14.26 -5.79
N SER A 76 9.54 -13.00 -5.60
CA SER A 76 10.92 -12.63 -5.29
C SER A 76 11.01 -11.48 -4.28
N TRP A 77 12.22 -11.20 -3.83
CA TRP A 77 12.53 -10.04 -3.00
C TRP A 77 12.19 -8.71 -3.66
N ASN A 78 12.25 -8.61 -5.00
CA ASN A 78 11.90 -7.38 -5.70
C ASN A 78 10.41 -7.03 -5.52
N THR A 79 9.53 -8.03 -5.51
CA THR A 79 8.11 -7.85 -5.21
C THR A 79 7.90 -7.40 -3.77
N ILE A 80 8.66 -7.95 -2.82
CA ILE A 80 8.61 -7.55 -1.41
C ILE A 80 9.14 -6.12 -1.19
N LEU A 81 10.21 -5.73 -1.87
CA LEU A 81 10.73 -4.36 -1.82
C LEU A 81 9.75 -3.36 -2.43
N THR A 82 9.05 -3.76 -3.49
CA THR A 82 7.97 -2.95 -4.08
C THR A 82 6.81 -2.79 -3.09
N LEU A 83 6.40 -3.88 -2.41
CA LEU A 83 5.39 -3.84 -1.35
C LEU A 83 5.81 -2.93 -0.19
N PHE A 84 7.08 -3.00 0.22
CA PHE A 84 7.64 -2.14 1.26
C PHE A 84 7.52 -0.67 0.86
N GLY A 85 8.04 -0.29 -0.32
CA GLY A 85 8.01 1.10 -0.74
C GLY A 85 6.58 1.65 -0.86
N ALA A 86 5.67 0.89 -1.46
CA ALA A 86 4.29 1.30 -1.63
C ALA A 86 3.57 1.48 -0.28
N THR A 87 3.67 0.49 0.61
CA THR A 87 3.01 0.56 1.93
C THR A 87 3.65 1.59 2.86
N LEU A 88 4.98 1.80 2.81
CA LEU A 88 5.68 2.80 3.62
C LEU A 88 5.24 4.21 3.22
N THR A 89 5.16 4.47 1.91
CA THR A 89 4.71 5.75 1.39
C THR A 89 3.34 6.09 1.95
N PHE A 90 2.39 5.16 1.85
CA PHE A 90 1.03 5.39 2.33
C PHE A 90 0.98 5.55 3.85
N TYR A 91 1.66 4.69 4.61
CA TYR A 91 1.73 4.79 6.07
C TYR A 91 2.31 6.12 6.54
N VAL A 92 3.42 6.57 5.94
CA VAL A 92 4.08 7.83 6.31
C VAL A 92 3.21 9.03 5.96
N GLN A 93 2.50 9.01 4.83
CA GLN A 93 1.58 10.09 4.47
C GLN A 93 0.41 10.19 5.45
N THR A 94 -0.19 9.07 5.84
CA THR A 94 -1.26 9.07 6.86
C THR A 94 -0.73 9.47 8.24
N TRP A 95 0.48 9.05 8.60
CA TRP A 95 1.15 9.49 9.82
C TRP A 95 1.41 11.01 9.82
N ASP A 96 1.86 11.55 8.69
CA ASP A 96 2.08 12.99 8.49
C ASP A 96 0.77 13.76 8.69
N GLU A 97 -0.29 13.33 8.01
CA GLU A 97 -1.64 13.90 8.12
C GLU A 97 -2.17 13.86 9.56
N TYR A 98 -1.95 12.77 10.31
CA TYR A 98 -2.35 12.70 11.71
C TYR A 98 -1.68 13.80 12.56
N TYR A 99 -0.39 14.07 12.37
CA TYR A 99 0.32 15.06 13.20
C TYR A 99 0.18 16.51 12.70
N THR A 100 0.06 16.72 11.40
CA THR A 100 -0.07 18.05 10.78
C THR A 100 -1.51 18.51 10.66
N GLN A 101 -2.47 17.57 10.68
CA GLN A 101 -3.90 17.79 10.42
C GLN A 101 -4.19 18.27 8.99
N THR A 102 -3.25 18.05 8.07
CA THR A 102 -3.34 18.46 6.68
C THR A 102 -2.72 17.39 5.79
N LEU A 103 -3.45 16.94 4.78
CA LEU A 103 -2.88 16.09 3.75
C LEU A 103 -1.91 16.91 2.89
N THR A 104 -0.60 16.69 3.07
CA THR A 104 0.41 17.32 2.23
C THR A 104 0.83 16.35 1.13
N LEU A 105 0.49 16.70 -0.12
CA LEU A 105 0.99 15.98 -1.29
C LEU A 105 2.38 16.54 -1.64
N GLY A 106 3.34 15.64 -1.80
CA GLY A 106 4.68 15.99 -2.30
C GLY A 106 4.64 16.48 -3.75
N ILE A 107 5.75 17.04 -4.22
CA ILE A 107 5.91 17.49 -5.62
C ILE A 107 5.68 16.33 -6.60
N ILE A 108 6.11 15.12 -6.22
CA ILE A 108 5.75 13.87 -6.89
C ILE A 108 4.83 13.13 -5.92
N SER A 109 3.54 13.11 -6.23
CA SER A 109 2.54 12.45 -5.43
C SER A 109 2.32 11.02 -5.92
N GLY A 110 2.19 10.08 -4.98
CA GLY A 110 1.78 8.71 -5.30
C GLY A 110 0.44 8.66 -6.04
N PRO A 111 -0.62 9.32 -5.52
CA PRO A 111 -1.97 9.25 -6.10
C PRO A 111 -2.11 9.82 -7.52
N VAL A 112 -1.25 10.76 -7.93
CA VAL A 112 -1.33 11.35 -9.28
C VAL A 112 -0.22 10.83 -10.17
N GLU A 113 1.02 11.25 -9.94
CA GLU A 113 2.15 10.89 -10.81
C GLU A 113 2.46 9.39 -10.75
N GLY A 114 2.34 8.77 -9.57
CA GLY A 114 2.54 7.34 -9.39
C GLY A 114 1.54 6.51 -10.18
N ILE A 115 0.23 6.77 -10.01
CA ILE A 115 -0.82 6.03 -10.70
C ILE A 115 -0.76 6.23 -12.22
N LEU A 116 -0.51 7.45 -12.70
CA LEU A 116 -0.34 7.70 -14.13
C LEU A 116 0.89 6.99 -14.70
N THR A 117 1.98 6.92 -13.94
CA THR A 117 3.17 6.13 -14.33
C THR A 117 2.82 4.65 -14.47
N LEU A 118 2.07 4.07 -13.53
CA LEU A 118 1.60 2.69 -13.63
C LEU A 118 0.70 2.46 -14.84
N CYS A 119 -0.23 3.39 -15.14
CA CYS A 119 -1.06 3.34 -16.34
C CYS A 119 -0.20 3.29 -17.62
N ILE A 120 0.85 4.12 -17.69
CA ILE A 120 1.79 4.14 -18.81
C ILE A 120 2.54 2.81 -18.90
N VAL A 121 3.05 2.29 -17.79
CA VAL A 121 3.73 0.98 -17.75
C VAL A 121 2.82 -0.11 -18.29
N TYR A 122 1.57 -0.19 -17.84
CA TYR A 122 0.60 -1.21 -18.29
C TYR A 122 0.25 -1.05 -19.77
N ALA A 123 -0.03 0.17 -20.23
CA ALA A 123 -0.33 0.45 -21.63
C ALA A 123 0.86 0.11 -22.55
N PHE A 124 2.07 0.47 -22.12
CA PHE A 124 3.29 0.17 -22.86
C PHE A 124 3.56 -1.35 -22.91
N THR A 125 3.35 -2.05 -21.79
CA THR A 125 3.47 -3.52 -21.73
C THR A 125 2.51 -4.19 -22.70
N ALA A 126 1.27 -3.68 -22.81
CA ALA A 126 0.29 -4.16 -23.79
C ALA A 126 0.77 -3.98 -25.24
N VAL A 127 1.42 -2.86 -25.56
CA VAL A 127 1.96 -2.57 -26.90
C VAL A 127 3.17 -3.44 -27.23
N LYS A 128 4.12 -3.59 -26.30
CA LYS A 128 5.33 -4.40 -26.52
C LYS A 128 5.02 -5.90 -26.55
N GLY A 129 4.03 -6.34 -25.80
CA GLY A 129 3.52 -7.72 -25.88
C GLY A 129 4.03 -8.67 -24.80
N GLY A 130 4.48 -8.15 -23.66
CA GLY A 130 4.91 -8.97 -22.53
C GLY A 130 5.67 -8.17 -21.48
N GLY A 131 5.62 -8.66 -20.23
CA GLY A 131 6.39 -8.10 -19.11
C GLY A 131 7.90 -8.40 -19.22
N SER A 132 8.27 -9.42 -20.02
CA SER A 132 9.65 -9.77 -20.34
C SER A 132 10.46 -8.63 -20.95
N PHE A 133 9.79 -7.65 -21.56
CA PHE A 133 10.44 -6.41 -22.01
C PHE A 133 11.19 -5.71 -20.86
N TRP A 134 10.60 -5.67 -19.66
CA TRP A 134 11.17 -4.96 -18.51
C TRP A 134 12.37 -5.67 -17.86
N GLN A 135 12.65 -6.91 -18.29
CA GLN A 135 13.82 -7.69 -17.86
C GLN A 135 15.06 -7.44 -18.74
N GLN A 136 14.92 -6.66 -19.81
CA GLN A 136 16.04 -6.29 -20.67
C GLN A 136 16.86 -5.16 -20.04
N SER A 137 18.16 -5.11 -20.32
CA SER A 137 19.00 -3.97 -19.94
C SER A 137 18.44 -2.68 -20.54
N MET A 138 18.23 -1.67 -19.70
CA MET A 138 17.67 -0.39 -20.15
C MET A 138 18.60 0.33 -21.12
N LEU A 139 19.88 0.44 -20.76
CA LEU A 139 20.86 1.21 -21.53
C LEU A 139 21.17 0.54 -22.88
N GLN A 140 21.25 -0.80 -22.90
CA GLN A 140 21.42 -1.57 -24.14
C GLN A 140 20.21 -1.42 -25.08
N THR A 141 18.99 -1.53 -24.55
CA THR A 141 17.75 -1.36 -25.33
C THR A 141 17.59 0.07 -25.87
N MET A 142 18.16 1.07 -25.18
CA MET A 142 18.21 2.47 -25.65
C MET A 142 19.35 2.74 -26.65
N GLY A 143 20.17 1.74 -26.98
CA GLY A 143 21.27 1.87 -27.95
C GLY A 143 22.53 2.53 -27.41
N ILE A 144 22.65 2.68 -26.09
CA ILE A 144 23.86 3.21 -25.44
C ILE A 144 24.90 2.09 -25.40
N LYS A 145 25.93 2.20 -26.23
CA LYS A 145 27.02 1.21 -26.31
C LYS A 145 27.84 1.23 -25.02
N GLU A 146 28.45 0.08 -24.71
CA GLU A 146 29.43 -0.03 -23.63
C GLU A 146 30.53 1.01 -23.87
N HIS A 147 30.68 1.91 -22.90
CA HIS A 147 31.70 2.95 -22.88
C HIS A 147 32.47 2.81 -21.58
N SER A 148 33.79 2.99 -21.61
CA SER A 148 34.69 2.85 -20.45
C SER A 148 34.41 3.80 -19.28
N ILE A 149 33.40 4.67 -19.38
CA ILE A 149 32.98 5.64 -18.35
C ILE A 149 31.83 5.09 -17.51
N ILE A 150 30.98 4.21 -18.07
CA ILE A 150 29.84 3.63 -17.37
C ILE A 150 30.25 2.23 -16.89
N PRO A 151 30.26 1.95 -15.58
CA PRO A 151 30.54 0.61 -15.06
C PRO A 151 29.60 -0.44 -15.63
N ASP A 152 30.13 -1.63 -15.94
CA ASP A 152 29.37 -2.75 -16.53
C ASP A 152 28.09 -3.07 -15.74
N TYR A 153 28.15 -3.02 -14.41
CA TYR A 153 26.97 -3.28 -13.58
C TYR A 153 25.82 -2.29 -13.84
N ILE A 154 26.09 -1.01 -14.13
CA ILE A 154 25.06 -0.01 -14.46
C ILE A 154 24.53 -0.26 -15.87
N HIS A 155 25.41 -0.70 -16.76
CA HIS A 155 25.06 -1.02 -18.14
C HIS A 155 24.10 -2.20 -18.24
N ASP A 156 24.30 -3.21 -17.40
CA ASP A 156 23.46 -4.41 -17.36
C ASP A 156 22.17 -4.27 -16.55
N LEU A 157 21.98 -3.16 -15.83
CA LEU A 157 20.76 -2.92 -15.05
C LEU A 157 19.51 -2.96 -15.94
N ARG A 158 18.57 -3.80 -15.52
CA ARG A 158 17.29 -4.02 -16.20
C ARG A 158 16.33 -2.88 -15.93
N PHE A 159 15.33 -2.69 -16.80
CA PHE A 159 14.33 -1.63 -16.58
C PHE A 159 13.61 -1.74 -15.24
N ASN A 160 13.24 -2.95 -14.81
CA ASN A 160 12.59 -3.16 -13.52
C ASN A 160 13.50 -2.80 -12.33
N GLU A 161 14.80 -3.01 -12.43
CA GLU A 161 15.79 -2.60 -11.42
C GLU A 161 15.93 -1.08 -11.40
N TRP A 162 15.91 -0.42 -12.56
CA TRP A 162 15.85 1.03 -12.65
C TRP A 162 14.58 1.61 -12.00
N PHE A 163 13.42 0.95 -12.16
CA PHE A 163 12.21 1.33 -11.43
C PHE A 163 12.38 1.23 -9.92
N MET A 164 13.07 0.19 -9.41
CA MET A 164 13.36 0.07 -7.99
C MET A 164 14.30 1.17 -7.49
N VAL A 165 15.33 1.53 -8.26
CA VAL A 165 16.24 2.64 -7.92
C VAL A 165 15.49 3.97 -7.88
N TYR A 166 14.69 4.26 -8.91
CA TYR A 166 13.86 5.46 -8.97
C TYR A 166 12.85 5.51 -7.82
N GLY A 167 12.13 4.41 -7.60
CA GLY A 167 11.15 4.28 -6.51
C GLY A 167 11.80 4.46 -5.14
N GLY A 168 12.99 3.90 -4.92
CA GLY A 168 13.75 4.09 -3.69
C GLY A 168 14.15 5.54 -3.44
N PHE A 169 14.57 6.26 -4.49
CA PHE A 169 14.86 7.70 -4.38
C PHE A 169 13.62 8.52 -4.01
N VAL A 170 12.51 8.29 -4.71
CA VAL A 170 11.23 8.97 -4.42
C VAL A 170 10.75 8.65 -3.01
N LEU A 171 10.85 7.39 -2.58
CA LEU A 171 10.47 6.94 -1.25
C LEU A 171 11.25 7.66 -0.15
N VAL A 172 12.57 7.73 -0.27
CA VAL A 172 13.44 8.42 0.71
C VAL A 172 13.09 9.90 0.74
N PHE A 173 12.96 10.54 -0.43
CA PHE A 173 12.64 11.95 -0.51
C PHE A 173 11.29 12.28 0.13
N ASN A 174 10.24 11.53 -0.20
CA ASN A 174 8.90 11.73 0.36
C ASN A 174 8.87 11.46 1.87
N THR A 175 9.58 10.43 2.34
CA THR A 175 9.66 10.12 3.78
C THR A 175 10.36 11.23 4.56
N LEU A 176 11.45 11.78 4.03
CA LEU A 176 12.15 12.91 4.64
C LEU A 176 11.27 14.16 4.63
N GLN A 177 10.59 14.45 3.51
CA GLN A 177 9.70 15.61 3.41
C GLN A 177 8.57 15.53 4.44
N SER A 178 7.89 14.39 4.56
CA SER A 178 6.84 14.19 5.58
C SER A 178 7.38 14.28 7.01
N THR A 179 8.58 13.75 7.26
CA THR A 179 9.21 13.89 8.58
C THR A 179 9.48 15.36 8.93
N LEU A 180 10.00 16.13 7.98
CA LEU A 180 10.25 17.57 8.15
C LEU A 180 8.95 18.36 8.34
N ASN A 181 7.88 18.00 7.61
CA ASN A 181 6.56 18.60 7.75
C ASN A 181 6.01 18.41 9.17
N VAL A 182 6.04 17.18 9.68
CA VAL A 182 5.62 16.87 11.05
C VAL A 182 6.47 17.62 12.07
N MET A 183 7.79 17.57 11.96
CA MET A 183 8.68 18.28 12.89
C MET A 183 8.41 19.79 12.91
N LYS A 184 8.17 20.39 11.74
CA LYS A 184 7.83 21.81 11.61
C LYS A 184 6.49 22.12 12.29
N ALA A 185 5.42 21.37 11.97
CA ALA A 185 4.10 21.59 12.56
C ALA A 185 4.12 21.43 14.08
N ARG A 186 4.87 20.46 14.59
CA ARG A 186 5.02 20.22 16.04
C ARG A 186 5.79 21.33 16.74
N ARG A 187 6.82 21.86 16.08
CA ARG A 187 7.60 23.01 16.58
C ARG A 187 6.74 24.26 16.67
N GLU A 188 5.93 24.54 15.66
CA GLU A 188 4.99 25.67 15.65
C GLU A 188 3.92 25.54 16.75
N GLN A 189 3.53 24.32 17.09
CA GLN A 189 2.63 24.04 18.22
C GLN A 189 3.32 24.06 19.59
N GLY A 190 4.64 24.28 19.67
CA GLY A 190 5.41 24.23 20.92
C GLY A 190 5.46 22.86 21.59
N LYS A 191 5.28 21.78 20.82
CA LYS A 191 5.28 20.40 21.30
C LYS A 191 6.58 19.67 20.94
N ASP A 192 6.79 18.51 21.55
CA ASP A 192 7.92 17.62 21.21
C ASP A 192 7.87 17.21 19.73
N VAL A 193 9.00 17.40 19.04
CA VAL A 193 9.22 17.14 17.61
C VAL A 193 9.69 15.71 17.33
N TYR A 194 10.24 14.99 18.32
CA TYR A 194 10.73 13.63 18.19
C TYR A 194 9.72 12.58 18.64
N ALA A 195 8.82 12.95 19.56
CA ALA A 195 7.74 12.07 20.00
C ALA A 195 6.93 11.43 18.83
N PRO A 196 6.61 12.15 17.73
CA PRO A 196 5.94 11.56 16.57
C PRO A 196 6.70 10.43 15.88
N LEU A 197 8.04 10.43 15.93
CA LEU A 197 8.87 9.41 15.27
C LEU A 197 8.62 8.01 15.85
N PHE A 198 8.22 7.92 17.13
CA PHE A 198 7.80 6.65 17.72
C PHE A 198 6.56 6.08 17.01
N GLY A 199 5.71 6.93 16.43
CA GLY A 199 4.57 6.51 15.61
C GLY A 199 4.97 5.72 14.35
N LEU A 200 6.24 5.74 13.94
CA LEU A 200 6.73 4.92 12.82
C LEU A 200 7.15 3.49 13.25
N LEU A 201 7.35 3.25 14.56
CA LEU A 201 7.79 1.96 15.07
C LEU A 201 6.88 0.79 14.69
N PRO A 202 5.53 0.88 14.74
CA PRO A 202 4.67 -0.26 14.40
C PRO A 202 4.91 -0.75 12.97
N TYR A 203 5.12 0.16 12.03
CA TYR A 203 5.44 -0.17 10.65
C TYR A 203 6.79 -0.90 10.54
N PHE A 204 7.85 -0.33 11.13
CA PHE A 204 9.18 -0.94 11.07
C PHE A 204 9.28 -2.27 11.82
N VAL A 205 8.53 -2.47 12.91
CA VAL A 205 8.44 -3.78 13.60
C VAL A 205 7.85 -4.84 12.67
N THR A 206 6.75 -4.54 11.99
CA THR A 206 6.18 -5.45 10.97
C THR A 206 7.20 -5.73 9.87
N TRP A 207 7.92 -4.71 9.40
CA TRP A 207 8.93 -4.84 8.35
C TRP A 207 10.28 -5.41 8.78
N ILE A 208 10.48 -5.66 10.08
CA ILE A 208 11.52 -6.56 10.57
C ILE A 208 11.03 -8.01 10.45
N PHE A 209 9.79 -8.28 10.86
CA PHE A 209 9.25 -9.64 10.84
C PHE A 209 8.98 -10.18 9.44
N VAL A 210 8.51 -9.35 8.50
CA VAL A 210 8.24 -9.76 7.11
C VAL A 210 9.45 -10.39 6.42
N PRO A 211 10.59 -9.69 6.23
CA PRO A 211 11.75 -10.27 5.57
C PRO A 211 12.35 -11.40 6.41
N LEU A 212 12.34 -11.30 7.74
CA LEU A 212 12.86 -12.37 8.59
C LEU A 212 12.07 -13.67 8.39
N TYR A 213 10.74 -13.62 8.37
CA TYR A 213 9.92 -14.81 8.14
C TYR A 213 10.12 -15.40 6.74
N LEU A 214 10.19 -14.56 5.71
CA LEU A 214 10.42 -15.00 4.33
C LEU A 214 11.82 -15.60 4.13
N TYR A 215 12.83 -15.07 4.82
CA TYR A 215 14.18 -15.62 4.82
C TYR A 215 14.23 -16.98 5.52
N LEU A 216 13.55 -17.12 6.66
CA LEU A 216 13.46 -18.37 7.41
C LEU A 216 12.64 -19.44 6.68
N GLN A 217 11.63 -19.03 5.92
CA GLN A 217 10.71 -19.91 5.21
C GLN A 217 10.67 -19.57 3.70
N PRO A 218 11.71 -19.93 2.92
CA PRO A 218 11.81 -19.59 1.50
C PRO A 218 10.70 -20.22 0.64
N VAL A 219 10.03 -21.27 1.15
CA VAL A 219 8.84 -21.86 0.51
C VAL A 219 7.70 -20.84 0.37
N ILE A 220 7.59 -19.90 1.30
CA ILE A 220 6.62 -18.82 1.25
C ILE A 220 7.06 -17.81 0.20
N LEU A 221 8.33 -17.36 0.26
CA LEU A 221 8.88 -16.37 -0.66
C LEU A 221 8.72 -16.76 -2.13
N HIS A 222 9.03 -18.02 -2.48
CA HIS A 222 9.12 -18.45 -3.87
C HIS A 222 7.86 -19.10 -4.43
N TYR A 223 6.94 -19.56 -3.58
CA TYR A 223 5.76 -20.31 -4.03
C TYR A 223 4.43 -19.80 -3.49
N HIS A 224 4.41 -19.07 -2.36
CA HIS A 224 3.18 -18.61 -1.70
C HIS A 224 3.26 -17.13 -1.29
N LEU A 225 3.97 -16.32 -2.06
CA LEU A 225 4.17 -14.91 -1.82
C LEU A 225 2.89 -14.10 -1.97
N ILE A 226 2.02 -14.50 -2.90
CA ILE A 226 0.76 -13.80 -3.17
C ILE A 226 -0.16 -13.75 -1.94
N PRO A 227 -0.56 -14.89 -1.33
CA PRO A 227 -1.38 -14.85 -0.11
C PRO A 227 -0.65 -14.18 1.05
N PHE A 228 0.68 -14.33 1.14
CA PHE A 228 1.48 -13.61 2.14
C PHE A 228 1.45 -12.09 1.94
N THR A 229 1.52 -11.62 0.69
CA THR A 229 1.43 -10.20 0.32
C THR A 229 0.06 -9.63 0.66
N PHE A 230 -1.03 -10.38 0.42
CA PHE A 230 -2.37 -10.00 0.88
C PHE A 230 -2.44 -9.85 2.40
N TYR A 231 -1.87 -10.82 3.14
CA TYR A 231 -1.82 -10.75 4.60
C TYR A 231 -1.07 -9.51 5.09
N VAL A 232 0.17 -9.29 4.63
CA VAL A 232 0.97 -8.10 5.00
C VAL A 232 0.29 -6.81 4.59
N GLY A 233 -0.33 -6.82 3.41
CA GLY A 233 -1.12 -5.72 2.90
C GLY A 233 -2.28 -5.32 3.81
N LEU A 234 -3.03 -6.29 4.30
CA LEU A 234 -4.12 -6.07 5.26
C LEU A 234 -3.61 -5.63 6.64
N ILE A 235 -2.42 -6.06 7.08
CA ILE A 235 -1.77 -5.47 8.26
C ILE A 235 -1.60 -3.96 8.05
N ASN A 236 -1.07 -3.55 6.89
CA ASN A 236 -0.86 -2.14 6.58
C ASN A 236 -2.20 -1.37 6.48
N ALA A 237 -3.18 -1.91 5.75
CA ALA A 237 -4.49 -1.29 5.59
C ALA A 237 -5.20 -1.09 6.93
N TYR A 238 -5.14 -2.08 7.82
CA TYR A 238 -5.68 -1.96 9.17
C TYR A 238 -4.96 -0.88 9.99
N SER A 239 -3.62 -0.83 9.95
CA SER A 239 -2.86 0.22 10.64
C SER A 239 -3.22 1.62 10.13
N VAL A 240 -3.27 1.80 8.81
CA VAL A 240 -3.62 3.08 8.18
C VAL A 240 -5.05 3.48 8.55
N GLY A 241 -6.00 2.55 8.48
CA GLY A 241 -7.38 2.78 8.92
C GLY A 241 -7.46 3.27 10.37
N LEU A 242 -6.70 2.66 11.30
CA LEU A 242 -6.65 3.11 12.69
C LEU A 242 -6.11 4.54 12.81
N ILE A 243 -5.09 4.91 12.03
CA ILE A 243 -4.53 6.27 12.01
C ILE A 243 -5.55 7.27 11.48
N ILE A 244 -6.26 6.94 10.39
CA ILE A 244 -7.31 7.79 9.81
C ILE A 244 -8.41 8.05 10.83
N ILE A 245 -8.90 7.02 11.52
CA ILE A 245 -9.91 7.20 12.57
C ILE A 245 -9.37 8.08 13.69
N ALA A 246 -8.13 7.84 14.14
CA ALA A 246 -7.52 8.67 15.17
C ALA A 246 -7.42 10.14 14.73
N HIS A 247 -7.14 10.40 13.45
CA HIS A 247 -7.14 11.73 12.85
C HIS A 247 -8.56 12.34 12.85
N LEU A 248 -9.53 11.64 12.25
CA LEU A 248 -10.92 12.10 12.10
C LEU A 248 -11.60 12.37 13.45
N THR A 249 -11.32 11.54 14.45
CA THR A 249 -11.84 11.67 15.81
C THR A 249 -11.02 12.60 16.69
N LYS A 250 -9.91 13.16 16.17
CA LYS A 250 -8.96 14.00 16.90
C LYS A 250 -8.45 13.35 18.19
N SER A 251 -8.23 12.04 18.12
CA SER A 251 -7.72 11.25 19.24
C SER A 251 -6.34 11.78 19.65
N PRO A 252 -6.10 12.02 20.95
CA PRO A 252 -4.82 12.54 21.43
C PRO A 252 -3.70 11.49 21.38
N THR A 253 -4.04 10.21 21.18
CA THR A 253 -3.10 9.09 21.19
C THR A 253 -2.98 8.48 19.80
N PHE A 254 -1.75 8.34 19.33
CA PHE A 254 -1.45 7.64 18.07
C PHE A 254 -1.63 6.11 18.25
N PRO A 255 -2.24 5.41 17.29
CA PRO A 255 -2.44 3.97 17.36
C PRO A 255 -1.12 3.20 17.16
N MET A 256 -0.61 2.61 18.23
CA MET A 256 0.68 1.90 18.25
C MET A 256 0.57 0.38 18.11
N TYR A 257 -0.63 -0.18 18.19
CA TYR A 257 -0.85 -1.62 18.25
C TYR A 257 -1.67 -2.13 17.06
N ASN A 258 -1.20 -3.21 16.45
CA ASN A 258 -1.89 -3.92 15.40
C ASN A 258 -1.93 -5.42 15.72
N VAL A 259 -3.12 -5.94 16.00
CA VAL A 259 -3.34 -7.35 16.37
C VAL A 259 -2.88 -8.32 15.28
N LEU A 260 -2.94 -7.91 14.01
CA LEU A 260 -2.54 -8.74 12.88
C LEU A 260 -1.02 -8.89 12.75
N THR A 261 -0.23 -8.10 13.49
CA THR A 261 1.24 -8.28 13.56
C THR A 261 1.63 -9.44 14.48
N VAL A 262 0.76 -9.81 15.43
CA VAL A 262 1.06 -10.86 16.42
C VAL A 262 1.27 -12.24 15.77
N PRO A 263 0.40 -12.74 14.88
CA PRO A 263 0.62 -14.03 14.21
C PRO A 263 1.93 -14.05 13.40
N LEU A 264 2.30 -12.93 12.77
CA LEU A 264 3.57 -12.81 12.05
C LEU A 264 4.77 -12.93 12.99
N GLY A 265 4.75 -12.26 14.15
CA GLY A 265 5.78 -12.38 15.17
C GLY A 265 5.89 -13.82 15.75
N LEU A 266 4.75 -14.49 15.93
CA LEU A 266 4.72 -15.90 16.36
C LEU A 266 5.33 -16.83 15.31
N ALA A 267 5.04 -16.62 14.03
CA ALA A 267 5.63 -17.38 12.93
C ALA A 267 7.15 -17.22 12.84
N VAL A 268 7.66 -16.00 13.06
CA VAL A 268 9.09 -15.73 13.17
C VAL A 268 9.69 -16.49 14.36
N ALA A 269 9.09 -16.37 15.55
CA ALA A 269 9.58 -17.03 16.75
C ALA A 269 9.59 -18.56 16.60
N ASP A 270 8.55 -19.14 16.03
CA ASP A 270 8.46 -20.58 15.73
C ASP A 270 9.56 -21.02 14.75
N SER A 271 9.78 -20.25 13.69
CA SER A 271 10.81 -20.55 12.68
C SER A 271 12.24 -20.36 13.19
N MET A 272 12.46 -19.45 14.15
CA MET A 272 13.76 -19.21 14.76
C MET A 272 14.14 -20.29 15.78
N GLY A 273 13.18 -20.83 16.53
CA GLY A 273 13.40 -21.80 17.62
C GLY A 273 14.39 -22.93 17.29
N PRO A 274 14.21 -23.66 16.18
CA PRO A 274 15.12 -24.73 15.77
C PRO A 274 16.54 -24.25 15.43
N ILE A 275 16.67 -23.04 14.89
CA ILE A 275 17.96 -22.48 14.46
C ILE A 275 18.80 -22.08 15.66
N ILE A 276 18.16 -21.49 16.68
CA ILE A 276 18.82 -21.09 17.92
C ILE A 276 18.90 -22.22 18.95
N GLY A 277 18.29 -23.38 18.66
CA GLY A 277 18.32 -24.57 19.51
C GLY A 277 17.50 -24.46 20.81
N LEU A 278 16.53 -23.54 20.89
CA LEU A 278 15.74 -23.33 22.10
C LEU A 278 14.47 -24.20 22.15
N TRP A 279 13.79 -24.41 21.01
CA TRP A 279 12.58 -25.25 20.92
C TRP A 279 12.39 -25.81 19.50
N PRO A 280 11.74 -26.98 19.34
CA PRO A 280 11.33 -27.46 18.03
C PRO A 280 10.21 -26.57 17.46
N SER A 281 10.20 -26.41 16.13
CA SER A 281 9.14 -25.66 15.44
C SER A 281 7.85 -26.48 15.42
N VAL A 282 6.76 -25.86 15.84
CA VAL A 282 5.40 -26.41 15.84
C VAL A 282 4.85 -26.45 14.43
N LEU A 283 5.14 -25.42 13.62
CA LEU A 283 4.73 -25.35 12.21
C LEU A 283 5.67 -26.16 11.31
N GLY A 284 6.81 -26.64 11.81
CA GLY A 284 7.82 -27.35 11.04
C GLY A 284 8.24 -26.60 9.77
N PHE A 285 8.34 -27.35 8.67
CA PHE A 285 8.68 -26.82 7.35
C PHE A 285 7.63 -27.26 6.32
N GLY A 286 7.39 -26.45 5.30
CA GLY A 286 6.52 -26.79 4.17
C GLY A 286 5.03 -26.58 4.44
N THR A 287 4.22 -27.64 4.39
CA THR A 287 2.74 -27.56 4.30
C THR A 287 2.09 -26.81 5.46
N TYR A 288 2.56 -26.99 6.69
CA TYR A 288 2.00 -26.30 7.86
C TYR A 288 2.32 -24.80 7.86
N GLN A 289 3.50 -24.39 7.37
CA GLN A 289 3.84 -22.97 7.17
C GLN A 289 2.91 -22.34 6.13
N ILE A 290 2.63 -23.06 5.03
CA ILE A 290 1.69 -22.62 3.99
C ILE A 290 0.28 -22.48 4.59
N ALA A 291 -0.20 -23.50 5.31
CA ALA A 291 -1.50 -23.46 5.97
C ALA A 291 -1.60 -22.30 6.97
N PHE A 292 -0.52 -22.00 7.70
CA PHE A 292 -0.45 -20.88 8.62
C PHE A 292 -0.54 -19.52 7.89
N VAL A 293 0.09 -19.36 6.73
CA VAL A 293 -0.05 -18.14 5.90
C VAL A 293 -1.51 -17.93 5.47
N PHE A 294 -2.18 -18.97 5.00
CA PHE A 294 -3.60 -18.87 4.64
C PHE A 294 -4.50 -18.60 5.84
N LEU A 295 -4.19 -19.17 7.02
CA LEU A 295 -4.87 -18.87 8.27
C LEU A 295 -4.69 -17.39 8.65
N CYS A 296 -3.46 -16.86 8.57
CA CYS A 296 -3.16 -15.45 8.83
C CYS A 296 -3.89 -14.52 7.86
N MET A 297 -3.92 -14.87 6.58
CA MET A 297 -4.68 -14.13 5.57
C MET A 297 -6.18 -14.14 5.89
N GLY A 298 -6.76 -15.30 6.22
CA GLY A 298 -8.17 -15.41 6.61
C GLY A 298 -8.50 -14.61 7.87
N LEU A 299 -7.63 -14.66 8.89
CA LEU A 299 -7.74 -13.84 10.09
C LEU A 299 -7.69 -12.35 9.76
N ALA A 300 -6.76 -11.92 8.90
CA ALA A 300 -6.63 -10.53 8.49
C ALA A 300 -7.86 -10.03 7.74
N ILE A 301 -8.43 -10.85 6.84
CA ILE A 301 -9.71 -10.54 6.18
C ILE A 301 -10.83 -10.38 7.21
N GLY A 302 -10.91 -11.29 8.19
CA GLY A 302 -11.93 -11.21 9.24
C GLY A 302 -11.81 -9.97 10.12
N VAL A 303 -10.60 -9.67 10.62
CA VAL A 303 -10.34 -8.50 11.46
C VAL A 303 -10.56 -7.19 10.69
N TYR A 304 -10.01 -7.07 9.49
CA TYR A 304 -10.16 -5.86 8.67
C TYR A 304 -11.61 -5.69 8.21
N GLY A 305 -12.28 -6.78 7.81
CA GLY A 305 -13.69 -6.74 7.44
C GLY A 305 -14.60 -6.33 8.60
N SER A 306 -14.37 -6.85 9.80
CA SER A 306 -15.09 -6.43 11.02
C SER A 306 -14.85 -4.95 11.29
N PHE A 307 -13.59 -4.51 11.22
CA PHE A 307 -13.22 -3.11 11.41
C PHE A 307 -13.95 -2.17 10.45
N VAL A 308 -13.91 -2.46 9.15
CA VAL A 308 -14.61 -1.65 8.13
C VAL A 308 -16.12 -1.62 8.41
N TYR A 309 -16.72 -2.77 8.73
CA TYR A 309 -18.15 -2.85 9.06
C TYR A 309 -18.50 -2.01 10.28
N ASP A 310 -17.76 -2.17 11.38
CA ASP A 310 -18.02 -1.48 12.65
C ASP A 310 -17.92 0.03 12.49
N ILE A 311 -16.94 0.53 11.73
CA ILE A 311 -16.75 1.98 11.58
C ILE A 311 -17.80 2.57 10.65
N ILE A 312 -18.06 1.95 9.50
CA ILE A 312 -19.06 2.45 8.55
C ILE A 312 -20.42 2.52 9.24
N THR A 313 -20.81 1.46 9.95
CA THR A 313 -22.09 1.43 10.68
C THR A 313 -22.12 2.47 11.80
N THR A 314 -21.07 2.55 12.63
CA THR A 314 -21.00 3.53 13.71
C THR A 314 -21.07 4.98 13.23
N ILE A 315 -20.35 5.32 12.15
CA ILE A 315 -20.39 6.69 11.58
C ILE A 315 -21.74 6.97 10.95
N CYS A 316 -22.30 6.02 10.19
CA CYS A 316 -23.62 6.18 9.57
C CYS A 316 -24.71 6.39 10.63
N ASP A 317 -24.69 5.61 11.71
CA ASP A 317 -25.65 5.71 12.81
C ASP A 317 -25.47 7.02 13.58
N TYR A 318 -24.23 7.43 13.86
CA TYR A 318 -23.95 8.67 14.60
C TYR A 318 -24.30 9.94 13.83
N LEU A 319 -23.96 10.00 12.54
CA LEU A 319 -24.22 11.16 11.67
C LEU A 319 -25.61 11.12 11.03
N ASP A 320 -26.36 10.04 11.24
CA ASP A 320 -27.66 9.79 10.63
C ASP A 320 -27.62 9.85 9.09
N ILE A 321 -26.66 9.15 8.47
CA ILE A 321 -26.47 9.10 7.01
C ILE A 321 -26.51 7.66 6.49
N TRP A 322 -26.63 7.51 5.17
CA TRP A 322 -26.45 6.22 4.50
C TRP A 322 -25.10 6.19 3.80
N CYS A 323 -24.43 5.03 3.79
CA CYS A 323 -23.07 4.91 3.27
C CYS A 323 -22.98 5.16 1.75
N LEU A 324 -23.92 4.61 0.96
CA LEU A 324 -23.84 4.62 -0.51
C LEU A 324 -24.93 5.47 -1.18
N THR A 325 -25.79 6.11 -0.39
CA THR A 325 -26.93 6.89 -0.88
C THR A 325 -27.11 8.14 -0.04
N ILE A 326 -27.67 9.20 -0.63
CA ILE A 326 -27.91 10.46 0.09
C ILE A 326 -29.25 10.36 0.81
N LYS A 327 -29.21 10.29 2.14
CA LYS A 327 -30.43 10.24 2.99
C LYS A 327 -31.20 11.55 2.99
N TYR A 328 -30.48 12.68 3.05
CA TYR A 328 -31.04 14.03 3.09
C TYR A 328 -30.53 14.88 1.91
N PRO A 329 -31.19 14.82 0.74
CA PRO A 329 -30.78 15.59 -0.43
C PRO A 329 -30.92 17.09 -0.20
N TYR A 330 -29.89 17.86 -0.57
CA TYR A 330 -29.97 19.31 -0.53
C TYR A 330 -31.01 19.83 -1.53
N ASN A 331 -31.99 20.59 -1.04
CA ASN A 331 -32.97 21.31 -1.86
C ASN A 331 -32.94 22.79 -1.52
N GLU A 332 -32.44 23.60 -2.45
CA GLU A 332 -32.31 25.05 -2.31
C GLU A 332 -33.64 25.73 -1.95
N LYS A 333 -34.77 25.25 -2.51
CA LYS A 333 -36.10 25.82 -2.25
C LYS A 333 -36.57 25.58 -0.82
N ASP A 334 -36.20 24.46 -0.22
CA ASP A 334 -36.61 24.12 1.15
C ASP A 334 -35.76 24.86 2.17
N GLU A 335 -34.47 25.07 1.89
CA GLU A 335 -33.59 25.88 2.74
C GLU A 335 -33.95 27.37 2.71
N LEU A 336 -34.30 27.93 1.55
CA LEU A 336 -34.81 29.30 1.44
C LEU A 336 -36.13 29.54 2.20
N LYS A 337 -36.91 28.48 2.44
CA LYS A 337 -38.12 28.56 3.27
C LYS A 337 -37.82 28.50 4.78
N LYS A 338 -36.71 27.86 5.19
CA LYS A 338 -36.27 27.83 6.60
C LYS A 338 -35.59 29.13 7.03
N SER A 339 -35.05 29.90 6.09
CA SER A 339 -34.36 31.18 6.36
C SER A 339 -35.30 32.40 6.42
N LYS A 340 -36.61 32.20 6.24
CA LYS A 340 -37.66 33.21 6.41
C LYS A 340 -38.47 32.88 7.64
#